data_AF-A0A3P7EPY4-F1
#
_entry.id   AF-A0A3P7EPY4-F1
#
_cell.length_a   1.000
_cell.length_b   1.000
_cell.length_c   1.000
_cell.angle_alpha   90.00
_cell.angle_beta   90.00
_cell.angle_gamma   90.00
#
_symmetry.space_group_name_H-M   'P 1'
#
loop_
_entity.id
_entity.type
_entity.pdbx_description
1 polymer ?
#
loop_
_entity_poly.entity_id
_entity_poly.type
_entity_poly.pdbx_seq_one_letter_code
_entity_poly.pdbx_strand_id
1 'polypeptide(L)'
;MFDKDGTSLKDVHLKEISVHAEVHHLVADVTCTLTYKNDSKDLVETQFVFPIDENAAVYHFEAEIGRKRLLAKCRERLEASFMG
;
A
#
# COMPACT_ATOMS: atom_id res chain seq x y z
N MET A 1 -6.49 6.96 -12.77
CA MET A 1 -5.06 7.21 -12.46
C MET A 1 -4.26 6.78 -13.69
N PHE A 2 -3.26 7.54 -14.12
CA PHE A 2 -2.46 7.21 -15.31
C PHE A 2 -1.05 6.83 -14.90
N ASP A 3 -0.40 5.93 -15.64
CA ASP A 3 1.03 5.66 -15.49
C ASP A 3 1.88 6.85 -16.00
N LYS A 4 3.20 6.71 -15.97
CA LYS A 4 4.16 7.75 -16.41
C LYS A 4 4.09 8.05 -17.91
N ASP A 5 3.47 7.15 -18.68
CA ASP A 5 3.34 7.19 -20.14
C ASP A 5 1.93 7.63 -20.58
N GLY A 6 1.04 7.96 -19.63
CA GLY A 6 -0.32 8.43 -19.90
C GLY A 6 -1.35 7.31 -20.12
N THR A 7 -1.03 6.06 -19.82
CA THR A 7 -1.94 4.90 -19.90
C THR A 7 -2.85 4.85 -18.68
N SER A 8 -4.15 4.64 -18.88
CA SER A 8 -5.10 4.47 -17.77
C SER A 8 -4.77 3.18 -17.00
N LEU A 9 -4.45 3.31 -15.71
CA LEU A 9 -4.30 2.18 -14.81
C LEU A 9 -5.65 1.49 -14.61
N LYS A 10 -5.63 0.15 -14.56
CA LYS A 10 -6.82 -0.64 -14.23
C LYS A 10 -6.87 -0.84 -12.72
N ASP A 11 -8.04 -0.58 -12.13
CA ASP A 11 -8.27 -0.85 -10.72
C ASP A 11 -8.41 -2.35 -10.49
N VAL A 12 -7.64 -2.87 -9.52
CA VAL A 12 -7.79 -4.25 -9.05
C VAL A 12 -8.73 -4.24 -7.86
N HIS A 13 -9.78 -5.07 -7.91
CA HIS A 13 -10.78 -5.10 -6.85
C HIS A 13 -10.18 -5.61 -5.52
N LEU A 14 -10.40 -4.83 -4.46
CA LEU A 14 -10.21 -5.26 -3.08
C LEU A 14 -11.24 -6.34 -2.76
N LYS A 15 -10.79 -7.50 -2.30
CA LYS A 15 -11.65 -8.63 -1.92
C LYS A 15 -11.89 -8.69 -0.43
N GLU A 16 -10.86 -8.38 0.34
CA GLU A 16 -10.88 -8.48 1.78
C GLU A 16 -10.00 -7.39 2.39
N ILE A 17 -10.45 -6.89 3.52
CA ILE A 17 -9.69 -6.00 4.38
C ILE A 17 -9.80 -6.51 5.81
N SER A 18 -8.66 -6.63 6.47
CA SER A 18 -8.56 -6.88 7.90
C SER A 18 -7.80 -5.74 8.55
N VAL A 19 -8.33 -5.23 9.65
CA VAL A 19 -7.72 -4.13 10.41
C VAL A 19 -7.55 -4.58 11.84
N HIS A 20 -6.31 -4.56 12.31
CA HIS A 20 -5.96 -4.78 13.71
C HIS A 20 -5.38 -3.50 14.27
N ALA A 21 -5.87 -3.07 15.44
CA ALA A 21 -5.42 -1.84 16.07
C ALA A 21 -5.13 -2.08 17.56
N GLU A 22 -3.97 -1.63 18.01
CA GLU A 22 -3.57 -1.66 19.41
C GLU A 22 -3.31 -0.24 19.89
N VAL A 23 -3.87 0.12 21.04
CA VAL A 23 -3.71 1.45 21.62
C VAL A 23 -2.83 1.35 22.86
N HIS A 24 -1.66 1.97 22.78
CA HIS A 24 -0.67 2.05 23.85
C HIS A 24 -0.56 3.50 24.30
N HIS A 25 -1.18 3.84 25.43
CA HIS A 25 -1.26 5.20 25.98
C HIS A 25 -1.87 6.21 24.99
N LEU A 26 -1.03 6.96 24.27
CA LEU A 26 -1.43 7.98 23.28
C LEU A 26 -1.08 7.57 21.84
N VAL A 27 -0.51 6.38 21.64
CA VAL A 27 -0.11 5.88 20.31
C VAL A 27 -1.03 4.74 19.90
N ALA A 28 -1.56 4.81 18.68
CA ALA A 28 -2.28 3.70 18.06
C ALA A 28 -1.36 3.03 17.02
N ASP A 29 -1.09 1.75 17.21
CA ASP A 29 -0.46 0.89 16.22
C ASP A 29 -1.56 0.22 15.40
N VAL A 30 -1.54 0.42 14.08
CA VAL A 30 -2.59 -0.05 13.17
C VAL A 30 -1.96 -0.89 12.07
N THR A 31 -2.37 -2.16 12.01
CA THR A 31 -2.01 -3.09 10.95
C THR A 31 -3.21 -3.30 10.05
N CYS A 32 -3.06 -2.96 8.77
CA CYS A 32 -4.06 -3.21 7.73
C CYS A 32 -3.56 -4.28 6.76
N THR A 33 -4.31 -5.37 6.61
CA THR A 33 -4.08 -6.39 5.60
C THR A 33 -5.13 -6.25 4.50
N LEU A 34 -4.70 -5.95 3.27
CA LEU A 34 -5.56 -5.75 2.11
C LEU A 34 -5.30 -6.85 1.07
N THR A 35 -6.33 -7.59 0.69
CA THR A 35 -6.22 -8.65 -0.31
C THR A 35 -6.86 -8.21 -1.62
N TYR A 36 -6.02 -8.06 -2.65
CA TYR A 36 -6.44 -7.73 -4.00
C TYR A 36 -6.40 -8.97 -4.89
N LYS A 37 -7.36 -9.08 -5.80
CA LYS A 37 -7.37 -10.16 -6.80
C LYS A 37 -7.66 -9.61 -8.18
N ASN A 38 -6.75 -9.88 -9.11
CA ASN A 38 -7.01 -9.72 -10.53
C ASN A 38 -7.83 -10.92 -11.02
N ASP A 39 -9.13 -10.72 -11.24
CA ASP A 39 -10.02 -11.74 -11.81
C ASP A 39 -10.01 -11.75 -13.36
N SER A 40 -9.25 -10.84 -14.00
CA SER A 40 -9.11 -10.79 -15.45
C SER A 40 -8.03 -11.75 -15.95
N LYS A 41 -8.05 -12.03 -17.27
CA LYS A 41 -7.00 -12.83 -17.94
C LYS A 41 -5.79 -11.99 -18.34
N ASP A 42 -5.90 -10.66 -18.25
CA ASP A 42 -4.86 -9.73 -18.67
C ASP A 42 -3.89 -9.46 -17.53
N LEU A 43 -2.64 -9.14 -17.89
CA LEU A 43 -1.73 -8.50 -16.95
C LEU A 43 -2.30 -7.12 -16.60
N VAL A 44 -2.37 -6.80 -15.30
CA VAL A 44 -2.86 -5.51 -14.81
C VAL A 44 -1.73 -4.77 -14.13
N GLU A 45 -1.48 -3.56 -14.61
CA GLU A 45 -0.68 -2.57 -13.92
C GLU A 45 -1.58 -1.67 -13.07
N THR A 46 -1.19 -1.47 -11.81
CA THR A 46 -1.99 -0.73 -10.83
C THR A 46 -1.09 -0.07 -9.79
N GLN A 47 -1.64 0.86 -9.04
CA GLN A 47 -0.95 1.58 -7.97
C GLN A 47 -1.66 1.34 -6.64
N PHE A 48 -0.88 1.02 -5.61
CA PHE A 48 -1.37 1.01 -4.23
C PHE A 48 -1.10 2.36 -3.58
N VAL A 49 -2.13 2.93 -2.95
CA VAL A 49 -2.05 4.17 -2.18
C VAL A 49 -2.38 3.86 -0.73
N PHE A 50 -1.52 4.31 0.19
CA PHE A 50 -1.71 4.09 1.61
C PHE A 50 -2.93 4.85 2.13
N PRO A 51 -3.89 4.18 2.81
CA PRO A 51 -5.00 4.84 3.48
C PRO A 51 -4.57 5.31 4.87
N ILE A 52 -3.75 6.36 4.96
CA ILE A 52 -3.26 6.90 6.25
C ILE A 52 -3.69 8.35 6.45
N ASP A 53 -3.91 8.71 7.71
CA ASP A 53 -4.14 10.09 8.14
C ASP A 53 -2.87 10.95 8.02
N GLU A 54 -3.01 12.27 7.91
CA GLU A 54 -1.90 13.22 7.81
C GLU A 54 -0.94 13.19 9.03
N ASN A 55 -1.46 12.78 10.18
CA ASN A 55 -0.73 12.63 11.45
C ASN A 55 -0.17 11.22 11.68
N ALA A 56 -0.44 10.27 10.78
CA ALA A 56 0.06 8.91 10.86
C ALA A 56 1.34 8.71 10.02
N ALA A 57 2.11 7.68 10.35
CA ALA A 57 3.32 7.31 9.60
C ALA A 57 3.32 5.80 9.32
N VAL A 58 3.61 5.42 8.08
CA VAL A 58 3.84 4.02 7.70
C VAL A 58 5.27 3.65 8.04
N TYR A 59 5.46 2.91 9.13
CA TYR A 59 6.77 2.43 9.56
C TYR A 59 7.07 1.00 9.06
N HIS A 60 6.07 0.29 8.54
CA HIS A 60 6.22 -1.05 7.97
C HIS A 60 5.28 -1.21 6.77
N PHE A 61 5.81 -1.71 5.65
CA PHE A 61 5.00 -2.14 4.51
C PHE A 61 5.61 -3.37 3.85
N GLU A 62 4.76 -4.34 3.58
CA GLU A 62 5.08 -5.48 2.76
C GLU A 62 3.92 -5.87 1.87
N ALA A 63 4.25 -6.52 0.75
CA ALA A 63 3.28 -7.04 -0.18
C ALA A 63 3.71 -8.42 -0.67
N GLU A 64 2.78 -9.36 -0.73
CA GLU A 64 2.98 -10.65 -1.39
C GLU A 64 2.22 -10.69 -2.71
N ILE A 65 2.95 -10.87 -3.82
CA ILE A 65 2.40 -10.94 -5.16
C ILE A 65 2.75 -12.31 -5.75
N GLY A 66 1.75 -13.19 -5.82
CA GLY A 66 1.93 -14.58 -6.26
C GLY A 66 2.76 -15.38 -5.27
N ARG A 67 4.08 -15.50 -5.51
CA ARG A 67 5.05 -16.15 -4.59
C ARG A 67 6.21 -15.22 -4.21
N LYS A 68 6.12 -13.95 -4.59
CA LYS A 68 7.17 -12.95 -4.34
C LYS A 68 6.74 -12.06 -3.19
N ARG A 69 7.56 -11.96 -2.16
CA ARG A 69 7.40 -11.00 -1.07
C ARG A 69 8.25 -9.77 -1.34
N LEU A 70 7.63 -8.61 -1.29
CA LEU A 70 8.24 -7.30 -1.39
C LEU A 70 8.23 -6.69 0.02
N LEU A 71 9.40 -6.38 0.56
CA LEU A 71 9.53 -5.66 1.81
C LEU A 71 10.01 -4.24 1.50
N ALA A 72 9.22 -3.24 1.89
CA ALA A 72 9.66 -1.87 1.72
C ALA A 72 10.74 -1.50 2.73
N LYS A 73 11.66 -0.67 2.28
CA LYS A 73 12.57 0.07 3.17
C LYS A 73 11.90 1.39 3.50
N CYS A 74 11.22 1.43 4.64
CA CYS A 74 10.71 2.69 5.17
C CYS A 74 11.89 3.60 5.53
N ARG A 75 11.88 4.83 5.02
CA ARG A 75 12.82 5.90 5.37
C ARG A 75 12.04 6.99 6.10
N GLU A 76 12.74 7.78 6.92
CA GLU A 76 12.10 8.90 7.61
C GLU A 76 11.49 9.90 6.61
N ARG A 77 10.38 10.53 7.03
CA ARG A 77 9.57 11.45 6.20
C ARG A 77 10.38 12.58 5.55
N LEU A 78 11.52 12.96 6.16
CA LEU A 78 12.42 14.01 5.67
C LEU A 78 13.30 13.59 4.49
N GLU A 79 13.52 12.29 4.26
CA GLU A 79 14.31 11.79 3.12
C GLU A 79 13.44 11.41 1.91
N ALA A 80 12.15 11.13 2.12
CA ALA A 80 11.23 10.72 1.06
C ALA A 80 10.88 11.86 0.08
N SER A 81 11.16 13.13 0.42
CA SER A 81 10.90 14.28 -0.43
C SER A 81 11.93 14.51 -1.55
N PHE A 82 12.95 13.66 -1.67
CA PHE A 82 14.04 13.84 -2.64
C PHE A 82 14.14 12.69 -3.65
N MET A 83 13.02 12.34 -4.28
CA MET A 83 13.01 11.50 -5.49
C MET A 83 11.91 11.98 -6.47
N GLY A 84 11.82 13.30 -6.65
CA GLY A 84 11.04 13.94 -7.71
C GLY A 84 11.73 13.89 -9.06
#